data_AF-A0A6C0EM61-F1
#
_entry.id   AF-A0A6C0EM61-F1
#
_cell.length_a   1.000
_cell.length_b   1.000
_cell.length_c   1.000
_cell.angle_alpha   90.00
_cell.angle_beta   90.00
_cell.angle_gamma   90.00
#
_symmetry.space_group_name_H-M   'P 1'
#
loop_
_entity.id
_entity.type
_entity.pdbx_description
1 polymer ?
#
loop_
_entity_poly.entity_id
_entity_poly.type
_entity_poly.pdbx_seq_one_letter_code
_entity_poly.pdbx_strand_id
1 'polypeptide(L)'
;MSDLIEYIYSSTIYLLTESYNAFRRCFRKSYEDYYEEYNRACMYGTVDKVERLLKKCDLLSKEAGLLLASGGGNISVTEYLIKKGAVNLDEALAEACKKNRYSIADLLVRKGASTTVGLRYATSLNIIRMLYRCENGGGNII
;
A
#
# COMPACT_ATOMS: atom_id res chain seq x y z
N MET A 1 -32.40 -20.85 -41.39
CA MET A 1 -30.97 -21.27 -41.43
C MET A 1 -30.07 -20.28 -40.69
N SER A 2 -30.45 -19.01 -40.60
CA SER A 2 -29.83 -17.97 -39.75
C SER A 2 -29.83 -18.30 -38.25
N ASP A 3 -30.97 -18.75 -37.72
CA ASP A 3 -31.18 -18.84 -36.26
C ASP A 3 -30.35 -19.96 -35.62
N LEU A 4 -30.08 -21.04 -36.37
CA LEU A 4 -29.22 -22.13 -35.92
C LEU A 4 -27.75 -21.71 -35.89
N ILE A 5 -27.32 -20.88 -36.85
CA ILE A 5 -25.96 -20.34 -36.91
C ILE A 5 -25.75 -19.38 -35.74
N GLU A 6 -26.71 -18.48 -35.49
CA GLU A 6 -26.64 -17.52 -34.39
C GLU A 6 -26.64 -18.20 -33.00
N TYR A 7 -27.44 -19.25 -32.83
CA TYR A 7 -27.46 -20.06 -31.60
C TYR A 7 -26.14 -20.82 -31.37
N ILE A 8 -25.55 -21.38 -32.42
CA ILE A 8 -24.25 -22.07 -32.34
C ILE A 8 -23.14 -21.05 -32.02
N TYR A 9 -23.14 -19.86 -32.63
CA TYR A 9 -22.19 -18.79 -32.31
C TYR A 9 -22.32 -18.32 -30.85
N SER A 10 -23.54 -18.08 -30.38
CA SER A 10 -23.79 -17.68 -28.98
C SER A 10 -23.35 -18.74 -27.97
N SER A 11 -23.70 -20.01 -28.21
CA SER A 11 -23.37 -21.12 -27.31
C SER A 11 -21.87 -21.44 -27.29
N THR A 12 -21.18 -21.33 -28.43
CA THR A 12 -19.72 -21.53 -28.51
C THR A 12 -18.94 -20.39 -27.86
N ILE A 13 -19.38 -19.13 -28.03
CA ILE A 13 -18.82 -17.96 -27.33
C ILE A 13 -19.01 -18.09 -25.81
N TYR A 14 -20.18 -18.58 -25.36
CA TYR A 14 -20.45 -18.82 -23.94
C TYR A 14 -19.55 -19.92 -23.35
N LEU A 15 -19.39 -21.05 -24.04
CA LEU A 15 -18.51 -22.13 -23.60
C LEU A 15 -17.02 -21.72 -23.62
N LEU A 16 -16.60 -20.90 -24.59
CA LEU A 16 -15.26 -20.32 -24.65
C LEU A 16 -14.99 -19.35 -23.50
N THR A 17 -15.98 -18.54 -23.12
CA THR A 17 -15.85 -17.59 -21.99
C THR A 17 -15.86 -18.29 -20.64
N GLU A 18 -16.71 -19.30 -20.43
CA GLU A 18 -16.66 -20.17 -19.24
C GLU A 18 -15.32 -20.92 -19.14
N SER A 19 -14.85 -21.51 -20.25
CA SER A 19 -13.56 -22.19 -20.32
C SER A 19 -12.38 -21.25 -20.05
N TYR A 20 -12.40 -20.03 -20.60
CA TYR A 20 -11.40 -19.00 -20.33
C TYR A 20 -11.42 -18.52 -18.88
N ASN A 21 -12.60 -18.35 -18.28
CA ASN A 21 -12.74 -17.95 -16.87
C ASN A 21 -12.34 -19.08 -15.91
N ALA A 22 -12.65 -20.34 -16.25
CA ALA A 22 -12.17 -21.52 -15.53
C ALA A 22 -10.65 -21.70 -15.69
N PHE A 23 -10.11 -21.44 -16.89
CA PHE A 23 -8.67 -21.44 -17.17
C PHE A 23 -7.93 -20.34 -16.41
N ARG A 24 -8.48 -19.12 -16.35
CA ARG A 24 -7.98 -18.00 -15.53
C ARG A 24 -8.06 -18.29 -14.03
N ARG A 25 -9.05 -19.07 -13.58
CA ARG A 25 -9.13 -19.58 -12.20
C ARG A 25 -8.05 -20.64 -11.90
N CYS A 26 -7.62 -21.40 -12.91
CA CYS A 26 -6.65 -22.51 -12.79
C CYS A 26 -5.18 -22.11 -13.02
N PHE A 27 -4.88 -21.07 -13.80
CA PHE A 27 -3.50 -20.59 -14.00
C PHE A 27 -3.14 -19.51 -12.97
N ARG A 28 -2.07 -19.82 -12.20
CA ARG A 28 -1.28 -18.96 -11.30
C ARG A 28 -1.62 -17.46 -11.40
N LYS A 29 -2.14 -16.87 -10.31
CA LYS A 29 -2.34 -15.42 -10.13
C LYS A 29 -1.30 -14.63 -10.93
N SER A 30 -1.77 -13.73 -11.79
CA SER A 30 -0.90 -12.83 -12.54
C SER A 30 -0.03 -12.05 -11.57
N TYR A 31 1.15 -11.61 -12.02
CA TYR A 31 1.99 -10.69 -11.25
C TYR A 31 1.18 -9.47 -10.76
N GLU A 32 0.27 -8.99 -11.61
CA GLU A 32 -0.66 -7.90 -11.28
C GLU A 32 -1.58 -8.24 -10.11
N ASP A 33 -2.06 -9.48 -10.01
CA ASP A 33 -2.93 -9.92 -8.91
C ASP A 33 -2.17 -9.93 -7.57
N TYR A 34 -0.90 -10.32 -7.59
CA TYR A 34 -0.03 -10.28 -6.40
C TYR A 34 0.27 -8.86 -5.97
N TYR A 35 0.54 -7.98 -6.94
CA TYR A 35 0.82 -6.58 -6.68
C TYR A 35 -0.40 -5.87 -6.07
N GLU A 36 -1.58 -6.10 -6.64
CA GLU A 36 -2.83 -5.55 -6.14
C GLU A 36 -3.20 -6.10 -4.75
N GLU A 37 -3.01 -7.40 -4.51
CA GLU A 37 -3.22 -7.99 -3.19
C GLU A 37 -2.24 -7.41 -2.15
N TYR A 38 -0.98 -7.20 -2.53
CA TYR A 38 0.03 -6.57 -1.67
C TYR A 38 -0.33 -5.12 -1.35
N ASN A 39 -0.80 -4.34 -2.32
CA ASN A 39 -1.20 -2.96 -2.10
C ASN A 39 -2.35 -2.87 -1.09
N ARG A 40 -3.39 -3.70 -1.28
CA ARG A 40 -4.51 -3.77 -0.32
C ARG A 40 -4.05 -4.24 1.06
N ALA A 41 -3.15 -5.21 1.11
CA ALA A 41 -2.60 -5.69 2.38
C ALA A 41 -1.80 -4.60 3.10
N CYS A 42 -1.06 -3.76 2.37
CA CYS A 42 -0.33 -2.64 2.97
C CYS A 42 -1.28 -1.57 3.50
N MET A 43 -2.31 -1.20 2.73
CA MET A 43 -3.26 -0.16 3.13
C MET A 43 -4.18 -0.56 4.28
N TYR A 44 -4.72 -1.79 4.26
CA TYR A 44 -5.83 -2.21 5.14
C TYR A 44 -5.63 -3.58 5.80
N GLY A 45 -4.54 -4.28 5.48
CA GLY A 45 -4.31 -5.65 5.92
C GLY A 45 -3.54 -5.79 7.23
N THR A 46 -3.06 -7.01 7.46
CA THR A 46 -2.25 -7.38 8.62
C THR A 46 -0.79 -7.60 8.22
N VAL A 47 0.11 -7.48 9.20
CA VAL A 47 1.54 -7.74 9.01
C VAL A 47 1.79 -9.14 8.46
N ASP A 48 1.09 -10.16 8.96
CA ASP A 48 1.25 -11.56 8.49
C ASP A 48 0.91 -11.73 7.01
N LYS A 49 -0.09 -10.97 6.50
CA LYS A 49 -0.43 -10.99 5.07
C LYS A 49 0.71 -10.38 4.26
N VAL A 50 1.20 -9.22 4.66
CA VAL A 50 2.31 -8.52 3.99
C VAL A 50 3.57 -9.39 4.01
N GLU A 51 3.91 -10.00 5.14
CA GLU A 51 5.05 -10.90 5.25
C GLU A 51 4.94 -12.11 4.31
N ARG A 52 3.78 -12.77 4.27
CA ARG A 52 3.57 -13.93 3.38
C ARG A 52 3.68 -13.54 1.91
N LEU A 53 3.23 -12.33 1.53
CA LEU A 53 3.32 -11.85 0.16
C LEU A 53 4.76 -11.51 -0.24
N LEU A 54 5.50 -10.83 0.65
CA LEU A 54 6.92 -10.54 0.44
C LEU A 54 7.76 -11.82 0.32
N LYS A 55 7.44 -12.88 1.08
CA LYS A 55 8.12 -14.19 0.96
C LYS A 55 7.79 -14.93 -0.33
N LYS A 56 6.65 -14.65 -0.96
CA LYS A 56 6.20 -15.32 -2.17
C LYS A 56 6.69 -14.64 -3.45
N CYS A 57 6.96 -13.34 -3.38
CA CYS A 57 7.32 -12.53 -4.54
C CYS A 57 8.37 -11.49 -4.15
N ASP A 58 9.61 -11.69 -4.60
CA ASP A 58 10.75 -10.81 -4.31
C ASP A 58 10.71 -9.48 -5.09
N LEU A 59 9.81 -9.37 -6.07
CA LEU A 59 9.64 -8.16 -6.89
C LEU A 59 8.81 -7.06 -6.19
N LEU A 60 8.22 -7.36 -5.03
CA LEU A 60 7.41 -6.41 -4.28
C LEU A 60 8.30 -5.40 -3.52
N SER A 61 8.15 -4.12 -3.84
CA SER A 61 8.90 -3.05 -3.17
C SER A 61 8.36 -2.77 -1.76
N LYS A 62 9.30 -2.72 -0.80
CA LYS A 62 9.00 -2.33 0.59
C LYS A 62 8.69 -0.83 0.68
N GLU A 63 9.33 -0.04 -0.17
CA GLU A 63 9.15 1.42 -0.29
C GLU A 63 7.72 1.73 -0.75
N ALA A 64 7.26 1.08 -1.81
CA ALA A 64 5.88 1.20 -2.27
C ALA A 64 4.88 0.76 -1.20
N GLY A 65 5.16 -0.36 -0.51
CA GLY A 65 4.34 -0.82 0.62
C GLY A 65 4.27 0.20 1.75
N LEU A 66 5.39 0.85 2.08
CA LEU A 66 5.49 1.83 3.17
C LEU A 66 4.65 3.07 2.85
N LEU A 67 4.72 3.57 1.60
CA LEU A 67 3.90 4.68 1.14
C LEU A 67 2.40 4.38 1.28
N LEU A 68 1.99 3.21 0.80
CA LEU A 68 0.59 2.77 0.85
C LEU A 68 0.10 2.56 2.28
N ALA A 69 0.89 1.91 3.14
CA ALA A 69 0.56 1.73 4.55
C ALA A 69 0.45 3.09 5.27
N SER A 70 1.34 4.02 4.93
CA SER A 70 1.39 5.36 5.52
C SER A 70 0.19 6.21 5.13
N GLY A 71 -0.21 6.20 3.86
CA GLY A 71 -1.44 6.86 3.41
C GLY A 71 -2.71 6.16 3.89
N GLY A 72 -2.68 4.83 3.98
CA GLY A 72 -3.78 3.98 4.44
C GLY A 72 -4.10 4.15 5.92
N GLY A 73 -3.13 4.52 6.75
CA GLY A 73 -3.31 4.61 8.21
C GLY A 73 -2.95 3.32 8.95
N ASN A 74 -2.25 2.38 8.31
CA ASN A 74 -1.88 1.10 8.90
C ASN A 74 -0.55 1.18 9.66
N ILE A 75 -0.62 1.50 10.95
CA ILE A 75 0.55 1.69 11.83
C ILE A 75 1.39 0.40 11.91
N SER A 76 0.75 -0.75 12.15
CA SER A 76 1.46 -2.03 12.34
C SER A 76 2.26 -2.44 11.11
N VAL A 77 1.68 -2.27 9.91
CA VAL A 77 2.39 -2.55 8.66
C VAL A 77 3.49 -1.53 8.40
N THR A 78 3.24 -0.25 8.68
CA THR A 78 4.25 0.82 8.55
C THR A 78 5.48 0.50 9.40
N GLU A 79 5.30 0.17 10.68
CA GLU A 79 6.40 -0.23 11.56
C GLU A 79 7.14 -1.46 11.06
N TYR A 80 6.41 -2.47 10.60
CA TYR A 80 6.99 -3.70 10.08
C TYR A 80 7.88 -3.42 8.86
N LEU A 81 7.41 -2.60 7.91
CA LEU A 81 8.17 -2.28 6.70
C LEU A 81 9.43 -1.45 6.99
N ILE A 82 9.36 -0.52 7.95
CA ILE A 82 10.54 0.21 8.44
C ILE A 82 11.54 -0.77 9.07
N LYS A 83 11.09 -1.70 9.92
CA LYS A 83 11.95 -2.74 10.50
C LYS A 83 12.56 -3.67 9.45
N LYS A 84 11.93 -3.83 8.29
CA LYS A 84 12.42 -4.63 7.15
C LYS A 84 13.35 -3.84 6.22
N GLY A 85 13.68 -2.59 6.56
CA GLY A 85 14.69 -1.79 5.88
C GLY A 85 14.14 -0.80 4.85
N ALA A 86 12.85 -0.45 4.89
CA ALA A 86 12.35 0.66 4.08
C ALA A 86 12.93 2.00 4.58
N VAL A 87 13.64 2.72 3.70
CA VAL A 87 14.41 3.92 4.06
C VAL A 87 13.75 5.24 3.66
N ASN A 88 12.78 5.24 2.74
CA ASN A 88 12.11 6.44 2.23
C ASN A 88 11.05 6.99 3.21
N LEU A 89 11.48 7.36 4.42
CA LEU A 89 10.59 7.84 5.48
C LEU A 89 9.97 9.22 5.15
N ASP A 90 10.69 10.06 4.41
CA ASP A 90 10.23 11.40 4.03
C ASP A 90 9.03 11.35 3.06
N GLU A 91 9.09 10.46 2.06
CA GLU A 91 7.97 10.27 1.13
C GLU A 91 6.77 9.64 1.84
N ALA A 92 7.02 8.69 2.74
CA ALA A 92 5.99 8.11 3.61
C ALA A 92 5.33 9.18 4.50
N LEU A 93 6.12 10.11 5.05
CA LEU A 93 5.63 11.20 5.89
C LEU A 93 4.78 12.16 5.06
N ALA A 94 5.24 12.53 3.86
CA ALA A 94 4.47 13.35 2.94
C ALA A 94 3.07 12.76 2.69
N GLU A 95 2.99 11.45 2.42
CA GLU A 95 1.70 10.79 2.15
C GLU A 95 0.81 10.71 3.40
N ALA A 96 1.39 10.39 4.56
CA ALA A 96 0.68 10.41 5.84
C ALA A 96 0.11 11.81 6.15
N CYS A 97 0.90 12.86 5.93
CA CYS A 97 0.51 14.25 6.12
C CYS A 97 -0.62 14.66 5.16
N LYS A 98 -0.54 14.30 3.87
CA LYS A 98 -1.61 14.56 2.89
C LYS A 98 -2.93 13.92 3.32
N LYS A 99 -2.87 12.67 3.77
CA LYS A 99 -4.04 11.87 4.16
C LYS A 99 -4.49 12.07 5.62
N ASN A 100 -3.91 13.04 6.32
CA ASN A 100 -4.18 13.36 7.72
C ASN A 100 -4.03 12.15 8.68
N ARG A 101 -2.98 11.33 8.49
CA ARG A 101 -2.66 10.15 9.32
C ARG A 101 -1.74 10.53 10.47
N TYR A 102 -2.28 11.21 11.48
CA TYR A 102 -1.53 11.74 12.62
C TYR A 102 -0.56 10.74 13.26
N SER A 103 -1.06 9.56 13.66
CA SER A 103 -0.25 8.57 14.38
C SER A 103 0.91 8.02 13.56
N ILE A 104 0.72 7.92 12.24
CA ILE A 104 1.78 7.51 11.31
C ILE A 104 2.79 8.64 11.13
N ALA A 105 2.32 9.88 10.98
CA ALA A 105 3.21 11.02 10.83
C ALA A 105 4.12 11.18 12.07
N ASP A 106 3.57 11.07 13.29
CA ASP A 106 4.35 11.08 14.53
C ASP A 106 5.38 9.93 14.57
N LEU A 107 4.95 8.71 14.18
CA LEU A 107 5.84 7.57 14.11
C LEU A 107 7.01 7.78 13.14
N LEU A 108 6.75 8.29 11.94
CA LEU A 108 7.76 8.50 10.91
C LEU A 108 8.77 9.57 11.34
N VAL A 109 8.31 10.65 11.96
CA VAL A 109 9.20 11.70 12.51
C VAL A 109 10.08 11.13 13.63
N ARG A 110 9.53 10.31 14.53
CA ARG A 110 10.32 9.59 15.55
C ARG A 110 11.34 8.62 14.97
N LYS A 111 11.14 8.16 13.73
CA LYS A 111 12.07 7.31 13.00
C LYS A 111 13.09 8.10 12.17
N GLY A 112 13.06 9.42 12.22
CA GLY A 112 14.03 10.31 11.57
C GLY A 112 13.54 10.94 10.27
N ALA A 113 12.24 10.86 9.95
CA ALA A 113 11.69 11.61 8.83
C ALA A 113 11.77 13.13 9.08
N SER A 114 12.07 13.87 8.03
CA SER A 114 12.21 15.32 8.09
C SER A 114 10.87 16.02 8.28
N THR A 115 10.71 16.73 9.39
CA THR A 115 9.49 17.53 9.68
C THR A 115 9.24 18.59 8.61
N THR A 116 10.30 19.12 7.97
CA THR A 116 10.17 20.12 6.89
C THR A 116 9.43 19.55 5.67
N VAL A 117 9.65 18.27 5.35
CA VAL A 117 8.91 17.57 4.29
C VAL A 117 7.45 17.42 4.71
N GLY A 118 7.19 16.96 5.93
CA GLY A 118 5.83 16.82 6.45
C GLY A 118 5.03 18.13 6.39
N LEU A 119 5.65 19.26 6.77
CA LEU A 119 4.99 20.57 6.80
C LEU A 119 4.54 21.04 5.41
N ARG A 120 5.28 20.72 4.35
CA ARG A 120 4.91 21.05 2.96
C ARG A 120 3.62 20.37 2.51
N TYR A 121 3.27 19.24 3.11
CA TYR A 121 2.17 18.38 2.69
C TYR A 121 1.06 18.23 3.75
N ALA A 122 1.23 18.85 4.92
CA ALA A 122 0.26 18.77 5.98
C ALA A 122 -1.04 19.48 5.58
N THR A 123 -2.15 18.74 5.61
CA THR A 123 -3.48 19.25 5.23
C THR A 123 -4.30 19.74 6.43
N SER A 124 -3.77 19.58 7.65
CA SER A 124 -4.55 19.71 8.88
C SER A 124 -3.75 20.34 10.02
N LEU A 125 -4.42 21.19 10.80
CA LEU A 125 -3.79 21.96 11.87
C LEU A 125 -3.21 21.06 12.98
N ASN A 126 -3.84 19.92 13.26
CA ASN A 126 -3.35 18.93 14.21
C ASN A 126 -1.99 18.35 13.78
N ILE A 127 -1.81 18.02 12.50
CA ILE A 127 -0.52 17.53 11.99
C ILE A 127 0.51 18.64 11.98
N ILE A 128 0.16 19.84 11.52
CA ILE A 128 1.07 21.00 11.53
C ILE A 128 1.59 21.25 12.96
N ARG A 129 0.70 21.27 13.96
CA ARG A 129 1.08 21.47 15.37
C ARG A 129 1.96 20.34 15.91
N MET A 130 1.74 19.10 15.47
CA MET A 130 2.61 17.97 15.85
C MET A 130 4.02 18.14 15.28
N LEU A 131 4.13 18.44 13.98
CA LEU A 131 5.41 18.62 13.31
C LEU A 131 6.25 19.74 13.94
N TYR A 132 5.62 20.89 14.25
CA TYR A 132 6.30 21.98 14.96
C TYR A 132 6.75 21.61 16.38
N ARG A 133 5.99 20.76 17.09
CA ARG A 133 6.39 20.26 18.41
C ARG A 133 7.59 19.32 18.30
N CYS A 134 7.62 18.46 17.28
CA CYS A 134 8.74 17.57 17.04
C CYS A 134 10.01 18.31 16.61
N GLU A 135 9.87 19.38 15.82
CA GLU A 135 10.99 20.23 15.39
C GLU A 135 11.61 21.01 16.56
N ASN A 136 10.78 21.66 17.38
CA ASN A 136 11.26 22.47 18.51
C ASN A 136 11.57 21.64 19.77
N GLY A 137 11.04 20.42 19.87
CA GLY A 137 11.30 19.47 20.97
C GLY A 137 12.52 18.57 20.74
N GLY A 138 13.22 18.70 19.61
CA GLY A 138 14.43 17.95 19.27
C GLY A 138 15.74 18.56 19.82
N GLY A 139 15.69 19.71 20.49
CA GLY A 139 16.81 20.24 21.26
C GLY A 139 16.81 19.67 22.68
N ASN A 140 17.77 18.78 22.97
CA ASN A 140 17.94 17.98 24.21
C ASN A 140 17.08 16.72 24.29
N ILE A 141 17.63 15.56 23.87
CA ILE A 141 18.11 14.51 24.79
C ILE A 141 19.25 13.71 24.12
N ILE A 142 20.49 14.14 24.31
CA ILE A 142 21.71 13.29 24.36
C ILE A 142 22.55 13.79 25.53
#